data_AF-A0A1V9XG66-F1
#
_entry.id   AF-A0A1V9XG66-F1
#
_cell.length_a   1.000
_cell.length_b   1.000
_cell.length_c   1.000
_cell.angle_alpha   90.00
_cell.angle_beta   90.00
_cell.angle_gamma   90.00
#
_symmetry.space_group_name_H-M   'P 1'
#
loop_
_entity.id
_entity.type
_entity.pdbx_description
1 polymer ?
#
loop_
_entity_poly.entity_id
_entity_poly.type
_entity_poly.pdbx_seq_one_letter_code
_entity_poly.pdbx_strand_id
1 'polypeptide(L)'
;MDKFLFKDIRTRASNDDQFFVFEDEIFQILLAFQRETLSDNLTSLSSSMIVPSIVLAAPSALVAPVCFVTSSIADVFHIFSTLAKRYFTYLTRLTSSPNGIVNIFHVFNSILTILKPKLFEHLLPITVEEEILEVLLCAFAGPLAADQVLVLWDAMIGFDSTLVLALLAVGVVLTRQRVLEQCENRSQLKEALQNLRDVQVMPTLKFVLGQLEMLDSSVNAPLPDST
;
A
#
# COMPACT_ATOMS: atom_id res chain seq x y z
N MET A 1 -0.50 5.25 24.72
CA MET A 1 -1.23 5.34 23.45
C MET A 1 -0.83 6.61 22.72
N ASP A 2 -1.09 7.79 23.27
CA ASP A 2 -0.73 9.08 22.64
C ASP A 2 0.76 9.20 22.32
N LYS A 3 1.65 8.68 23.18
CA LYS A 3 3.10 8.65 22.91
C LYS A 3 3.49 7.87 21.64
N PHE A 4 2.74 6.81 21.30
CA PHE A 4 2.99 6.05 20.05
C PHE A 4 2.45 6.79 18.84
N LEU A 5 1.29 7.44 18.98
CA LEU A 5 0.71 8.28 17.95
C LEU A 5 1.63 9.47 17.62
N PHE A 6 2.10 10.19 18.63
CA PHE A 6 3.07 11.27 18.48
C PHE A 6 4.39 10.79 17.83
N LYS A 7 4.84 9.58 18.18
CA LYS A 7 6.04 9.00 17.55
C LYS A 7 5.80 8.72 16.07
N ASP A 8 4.67 8.12 15.70
CA ASP A 8 4.33 7.82 14.31
C ASP A 8 4.23 9.10 13.47
N ILE A 9 3.48 10.10 13.96
CA ILE A 9 3.32 11.41 13.32
C ILE A 9 4.68 12.07 13.13
N ARG A 10 5.52 12.15 14.18
CA ARG A 10 6.85 12.76 14.06
C ARG A 10 7.78 12.01 13.12
N THR A 11 7.68 10.69 13.07
CA THR A 11 8.59 9.88 12.26
C THR A 11 8.20 9.91 10.79
N ARG A 12 6.90 9.99 10.48
CA ARG A 12 6.35 9.93 9.13
C ARG A 12 5.85 11.30 8.67
N ALA A 13 4.76 11.80 9.23
CA ALA A 13 4.13 13.04 8.77
C ALA A 13 5.01 14.29 8.94
N SER A 14 5.61 14.51 10.12
CA SER A 14 6.42 15.72 10.36
C SER A 14 7.77 15.70 9.63
N ASN A 15 8.29 14.51 9.30
CA ASN A 15 9.54 14.36 8.54
C ASN A 15 9.31 14.26 7.02
N ASP A 16 8.05 14.21 6.58
CA ASP A 16 7.67 14.19 5.18
C ASP A 16 7.43 15.63 4.72
N ASP A 17 8.10 16.02 3.63
CA ASP A 17 8.02 17.38 3.08
C ASP A 17 6.66 17.71 2.44
N GLN A 18 5.78 16.72 2.22
CA GLN A 18 4.42 16.93 1.74
C GLN A 18 3.42 17.04 2.89
N PHE A 19 3.64 16.27 3.97
CA PHE A 19 2.64 16.08 5.02
C PHE A 19 2.87 16.90 6.29
N PHE A 20 4.04 17.54 6.45
CA PHE A 20 4.38 18.28 7.68
C PHE A 20 3.37 19.38 8.06
N VAL A 21 2.65 19.93 7.07
CA VAL A 21 1.65 20.99 7.28
C VAL A 21 0.39 20.50 8.00
N PHE A 22 0.13 19.19 8.03
CA PHE A 22 -1.10 18.61 8.58
C PHE A 22 -0.91 17.90 9.92
N GLU A 23 0.20 18.17 10.63
CA GLU A 23 0.53 17.48 11.89
C GLU A 23 -0.62 17.54 12.91
N ASP A 24 -1.21 18.72 13.08
CA ASP A 24 -2.28 18.96 14.06
C ASP A 24 -3.60 18.30 13.64
N GLU A 25 -3.97 18.37 12.36
CA GLU A 25 -5.16 17.73 11.80
C GLU A 25 -5.06 16.20 11.92
N ILE A 26 -3.94 15.62 11.49
CA ILE A 26 -3.67 14.19 11.57
C ILE A 26 -3.78 13.71 13.01
N PHE A 27 -3.21 14.45 13.97
CA PHE A 27 -3.29 14.11 15.38
C PHE A 27 -4.74 14.07 15.89
N GLN A 28 -5.53 15.10 15.59
CA GLN A 28 -6.93 15.17 16.01
C GLN A 28 -7.77 14.03 15.42
N ILE A 29 -7.59 13.75 14.12
CA ILE A 29 -8.33 12.69 13.41
C ILE A 29 -8.00 11.33 13.99
N LEU A 30 -6.71 11.03 14.21
CA LEU A 30 -6.29 9.73 14.71
C LEU A 30 -6.70 9.51 16.17
N LEU A 31 -6.70 10.55 17.00
CA LEU A 31 -7.27 10.48 18.34
C LEU A 31 -8.77 10.19 18.31
N ALA A 32 -9.53 10.89 17.45
CA ALA A 32 -10.96 10.64 17.29
C ALA A 32 -11.22 9.20 16.81
N PHE A 33 -10.44 8.71 15.85
CA PHE A 33 -10.59 7.39 15.26
C PHE A 33 -10.32 6.27 16.27
N GLN A 34 -9.30 6.45 17.11
CA GLN A 34 -9.03 5.53 18.22
C GLN A 34 -10.19 5.49 19.21
N ARG A 35 -10.77 6.65 19.57
CA ARG A 35 -11.90 6.73 20.50
C ARG A 35 -13.15 6.07 19.93
N GLU A 36 -13.45 6.28 18.66
CA GLU A 36 -14.56 5.61 17.95
C GLU A 36 -14.36 4.09 17.95
N THR A 37 -13.16 3.63 17.58
CA THR A 37 -12.83 2.20 17.56
C THR A 37 -12.95 1.56 18.95
N LEU A 38 -12.53 2.26 20.01
CA LEU A 38 -12.72 1.79 21.39
C LEU A 38 -14.20 1.71 21.77
N SER A 39 -15.00 2.71 21.41
CA SER A 39 -16.45 2.72 21.65
C SER A 39 -17.15 1.56 20.95
N ASP A 40 -16.86 1.33 19.67
CA ASP A 40 -17.43 0.23 18.89
C ASP A 40 -17.13 -1.13 19.57
N ASN A 41 -15.88 -1.34 20.01
CA ASN A 41 -15.49 -2.56 20.71
C ASN A 41 -16.18 -2.74 22.08
N LEU A 42 -16.46 -1.64 22.80
CA LEU A 42 -17.22 -1.69 24.06
C LEU A 42 -18.70 -2.03 23.80
N THR A 43 -19.28 -1.58 22.69
CA THR A 43 -20.65 -1.96 22.33
C THR A 43 -20.76 -3.41 21.83
N SER A 44 -19.68 -3.97 21.25
CA SER A 44 -19.62 -5.37 20.82
C SER A 44 -19.25 -6.37 21.92
N LEU A 45 -19.11 -5.93 23.18
CA LEU A 45 -18.76 -6.74 24.36
C LEU A 45 -19.74 -7.91 24.65
N SER A 46 -20.83 -8.06 23.91
CA SER A 46 -21.75 -9.19 24.03
C SER A 46 -21.28 -10.48 23.35
N SER A 47 -20.11 -10.51 22.70
CA SER A 47 -19.61 -11.73 22.04
C SER A 47 -18.09 -11.88 22.22
N SER A 48 -17.67 -13.09 22.61
CA SER A 48 -16.36 -13.46 23.13
C SER A 48 -15.15 -13.00 22.30
N MET A 49 -14.05 -12.68 23.02
CA MET A 49 -12.70 -12.29 22.57
C MET A 49 -12.55 -10.85 22.05
N ILE A 50 -12.11 -9.96 22.94
CA ILE A 50 -11.65 -8.61 22.60
C ILE A 50 -10.23 -8.71 22.04
N VAL A 51 -10.09 -8.62 20.73
CA VAL A 51 -8.82 -8.30 20.07
C VAL A 51 -8.92 -6.84 19.62
N PRO A 52 -7.94 -5.95 19.86
CA PRO A 52 -8.05 -4.54 19.47
C PRO A 52 -8.30 -4.43 17.96
N SER A 53 -9.49 -3.97 17.56
CA SER A 53 -10.06 -4.35 16.25
C SER A 53 -9.54 -3.59 15.03
N ILE A 54 -8.73 -2.54 15.15
CA ILE A 54 -8.12 -1.87 13.98
C ILE A 54 -6.69 -1.49 14.33
N VAL A 55 -5.74 -2.33 13.91
CA VAL A 55 -4.32 -1.98 13.94
C VAL A 55 -4.01 -1.40 12.57
N LEU A 56 -3.51 -0.17 12.49
CA LEU A 56 -2.97 0.40 11.26
C LEU A 56 -1.45 0.42 11.39
N ALA A 57 -0.74 0.03 10.35
CA ALA A 57 0.73 -0.04 10.38
C ALA A 57 1.36 1.37 10.37
N ALA A 58 0.73 2.30 9.66
CA ALA A 58 1.20 3.68 9.49
C ALA A 58 0.01 4.67 9.45
N PRO A 59 -0.71 4.84 10.57
CA PRO A 59 -1.95 5.62 10.60
C PRO A 59 -1.74 7.08 10.18
N SER A 60 -0.64 7.73 10.54
CA SER A 60 -0.36 9.12 10.14
C SER A 60 -0.20 9.27 8.63
N ALA A 61 0.55 8.36 8.00
CA ALA A 61 0.72 8.34 6.55
C ALA A 61 -0.60 8.09 5.82
N LEU A 62 -1.49 7.26 6.36
CA LEU A 62 -2.78 6.96 5.75
C LEU A 62 -3.81 8.10 5.88
N VAL A 63 -3.70 8.96 6.89
CA VAL A 63 -4.58 10.14 7.03
C VAL A 63 -4.13 11.28 6.13
N ALA A 64 -2.81 11.49 6.01
CA ALA A 64 -2.26 12.70 5.41
C ALA A 64 -2.75 13.01 3.98
N PRO A 65 -2.85 12.05 3.05
CA PRO A 65 -3.40 12.30 1.71
C PRO A 65 -4.85 12.79 1.74
N VAL A 66 -5.66 12.34 2.71
CA VAL A 66 -7.07 12.72 2.84
C VAL A 66 -7.20 14.21 3.22
N CYS A 67 -6.24 14.76 3.96
CA CYS A 67 -6.20 16.18 4.30
C CYS A 67 -6.10 17.10 3.08
N PHE A 68 -5.63 16.60 1.92
CA PHE A 68 -5.61 17.37 0.68
C PHE A 68 -6.97 17.41 -0.04
N VAL A 69 -7.90 16.50 0.28
CA VAL A 69 -9.20 16.40 -0.39
C VAL A 69 -10.17 17.46 0.11
N THR A 70 -10.14 17.75 1.42
CA THR A 70 -11.06 18.68 2.07
C THR A 70 -10.38 19.37 3.25
N SER A 71 -10.74 20.64 3.47
CA SER A 71 -10.24 21.43 4.61
C SER A 71 -11.02 21.17 5.90
N SER A 72 -12.16 20.47 5.83
CA SER A 72 -13.00 20.17 6.99
C SER A 72 -12.51 18.92 7.71
N ILE A 73 -12.04 19.07 8.96
CA ILE A 73 -11.55 17.96 9.79
C ILE A 73 -12.61 16.87 9.95
N ALA A 74 -13.89 17.24 10.05
CA ALA A 74 -14.99 16.28 10.17
C ALA A 74 -15.12 15.41 8.91
N ASP A 75 -14.99 16.03 7.73
CA ASP A 75 -15.08 15.30 6.46
C ASP A 75 -13.84 14.41 6.26
N VAL A 76 -12.64 14.91 6.59
CA VAL A 76 -11.41 14.10 6.57
C VAL A 76 -11.56 12.88 7.47
N PHE A 77 -12.08 13.08 8.68
CA PHE A 77 -12.36 12.00 9.61
C PHE A 77 -13.32 10.97 9.01
N HIS A 78 -14.45 11.40 8.44
CA HIS A 78 -15.42 10.49 7.86
C HIS A 78 -14.84 9.69 6.68
N ILE A 79 -14.16 10.37 5.75
CA ILE A 79 -13.52 9.72 4.59
C ILE A 79 -12.47 8.71 5.06
N PHE A 80 -11.58 9.12 5.97
CA PHE A 80 -10.55 8.25 6.51
C PHE A 80 -11.14 7.05 7.27
N SER A 81 -12.14 7.27 8.13
CA SER A 81 -12.80 6.20 8.87
C SER A 81 -13.43 5.17 7.93
N THR A 82 -14.06 5.61 6.84
CA THR A 82 -14.61 4.69 5.83
C THR A 82 -13.51 3.92 5.10
N LEU A 83 -12.43 4.59 4.65
CA LEU A 83 -11.30 3.95 3.99
C LEU A 83 -10.59 2.94 4.90
N ALA A 84 -10.36 3.31 6.16
CA ALA A 84 -9.71 2.46 7.14
C ALA A 84 -10.52 1.20 7.41
N LYS A 85 -11.82 1.36 7.70
CA LYS A 85 -12.71 0.23 8.00
C LYS A 85 -12.87 -0.71 6.78
N ARG A 86 -12.96 -0.17 5.56
CA ARG A 86 -13.20 -0.97 4.34
C ARG A 86 -11.94 -1.59 3.72
N TYR A 87 -10.80 -0.90 3.76
CA TYR A 87 -9.60 -1.34 3.03
C TYR A 87 -8.39 -1.50 3.96
N PHE A 88 -8.01 -0.46 4.72
CA PHE A 88 -6.70 -0.48 5.41
C PHE A 88 -6.62 -1.47 6.59
N THR A 89 -7.74 -1.79 7.24
CA THR A 89 -7.79 -2.84 8.26
C THR A 89 -7.36 -4.21 7.73
N TYR A 90 -7.61 -4.51 6.46
CA TYR A 90 -7.22 -5.76 5.82
C TYR A 90 -5.73 -5.82 5.48
N LEU A 91 -5.05 -4.67 5.43
CA LEU A 91 -3.62 -4.61 5.15
C LEU A 91 -2.79 -5.10 6.35
N THR A 92 -3.28 -4.94 7.57
CA THR A 92 -2.55 -5.35 8.78
C THR A 92 -3.05 -6.66 9.38
N ARG A 93 -4.27 -7.06 9.05
CA ARG A 93 -4.88 -8.29 9.55
C ARG A 93 -4.55 -9.46 8.63
N LEU A 94 -3.97 -10.51 9.21
CA LEU A 94 -3.86 -11.80 8.56
C LEU A 94 -5.26 -12.41 8.45
N THR A 95 -5.87 -12.26 7.28
CA THR A 95 -7.20 -12.79 6.97
C THR A 95 -7.14 -13.57 5.66
N SER A 96 -8.06 -14.52 5.48
CA SER A 96 -8.26 -15.21 4.20
C SER A 96 -9.07 -14.36 3.20
N SER A 97 -9.24 -13.06 3.46
CA SER A 97 -9.95 -12.16 2.55
C SER A 97 -9.16 -12.00 1.25
N PRO A 98 -9.82 -11.99 0.07
CA PRO A 98 -9.16 -11.69 -1.20
C PRO A 98 -8.56 -10.27 -1.22
N ASN A 99 -9.03 -9.37 -0.37
CA ASN A 99 -8.49 -8.01 -0.23
C ASN A 99 -7.47 -7.89 0.92
N GLY A 100 -7.11 -9.01 1.56
CA GLY A 100 -6.15 -9.06 2.67
C GLY A 100 -4.70 -9.02 2.21
N ILE A 101 -3.80 -8.57 3.09
CA ILE A 101 -2.37 -8.43 2.80
C ILE A 101 -1.71 -9.71 2.29
N VAL A 102 -2.13 -10.87 2.79
CA VAL A 102 -1.60 -12.17 2.36
C VAL A 102 -1.86 -12.39 0.88
N ASN A 103 -3.07 -12.09 0.40
CA ASN A 103 -3.41 -12.26 -1.01
C ASN A 103 -2.73 -11.20 -1.87
N ILE A 104 -2.71 -9.93 -1.43
CA ILE A 104 -2.00 -8.84 -2.13
C ILE A 104 -0.53 -9.22 -2.33
N PHE A 105 0.12 -9.69 -1.26
CA PHE A 105 1.54 -10.07 -1.29
C PHE A 105 1.78 -11.31 -2.15
N HIS A 106 0.90 -12.31 -2.07
CA HIS A 106 0.95 -13.48 -2.94
C HIS A 106 0.81 -13.12 -4.43
N VAL A 107 -0.12 -12.24 -4.78
CA VAL A 107 -0.33 -11.76 -6.15
C VAL A 107 0.91 -11.00 -6.65
N PHE A 108 1.48 -10.13 -5.82
CA PHE A 108 2.74 -9.45 -6.12
C PHE A 108 3.85 -10.45 -6.46
N ASN A 109 4.12 -11.41 -5.56
CA ASN A 109 5.16 -12.43 -5.76
C ASN A 109 4.89 -13.29 -7.00
N SER A 110 3.64 -13.70 -7.21
CA SER A 110 3.26 -14.55 -8.33
C SER A 110 3.48 -13.85 -9.67
N ILE A 111 2.99 -12.62 -9.81
CA ILE A 111 3.15 -11.83 -11.04
C ILE A 111 4.63 -11.55 -11.30
N LEU A 112 5.39 -11.16 -10.28
CA LEU A 112 6.80 -10.83 -10.46
C LEU A 112 7.63 -12.07 -10.82
N THR A 113 7.32 -13.23 -10.23
CA THR A 113 7.93 -14.51 -10.58
C THR A 113 7.63 -14.89 -12.03
N ILE A 114 6.40 -14.67 -12.50
CA ILE A 114 6.00 -14.95 -13.89
C ILE A 114 6.71 -14.02 -14.88
N LEU A 115 6.72 -12.71 -14.60
CA LEU A 115 7.25 -11.70 -15.53
C LEU A 115 8.79 -11.63 -15.53
N LYS A 116 9.43 -11.76 -14.36
CA LYS A 116 10.87 -11.56 -14.17
C LYS A 116 11.45 -12.49 -13.08
N PRO A 117 11.48 -13.82 -13.30
CA PRO A 117 11.92 -14.78 -12.29
C PRO A 117 13.35 -14.53 -11.81
N LYS A 118 14.29 -14.30 -12.73
CA LYS A 118 15.71 -14.06 -12.40
C LYS A 118 15.94 -12.81 -11.55
N LEU A 119 15.17 -11.75 -11.81
CA LEU A 119 15.25 -10.53 -11.01
C LEU A 119 14.74 -10.81 -9.59
N PHE A 120 13.61 -11.51 -9.47
CA PHE A 120 13.04 -11.81 -8.18
C PHE A 120 13.95 -12.71 -7.33
N GLU A 121 14.56 -13.73 -7.93
CA GLU A 121 15.56 -14.59 -7.28
C GLU A 121 16.78 -13.81 -6.79
N HIS A 122 17.25 -12.82 -7.55
CA HIS A 122 18.35 -11.93 -7.14
C HIS A 122 17.97 -11.04 -5.95
N LEU A 123 16.72 -10.58 -5.89
CA LEU A 123 16.23 -9.66 -4.87
C LEU A 123 15.79 -10.34 -3.56
N LEU A 124 15.47 -11.65 -3.60
CA LEU A 124 15.00 -12.40 -2.44
C LEU A 124 16.00 -12.38 -1.25
N PRO A 125 17.31 -12.64 -1.44
CA PRO A 125 18.30 -12.57 -0.35
C PRO A 125 18.47 -11.15 0.22
N ILE A 126 18.11 -10.13 -0.55
CA ILE A 126 18.26 -8.72 -0.22
C ILE A 126 17.00 -8.16 0.48
N THR A 127 16.02 -9.02 0.78
CA THR A 127 14.78 -8.71 1.53
C THR A 127 13.82 -7.74 0.83
N VAL A 128 13.67 -7.85 -0.50
CA VAL A 128 12.65 -7.06 -1.25
C VAL A 128 11.23 -7.28 -0.73
N GLU A 129 10.96 -8.46 -0.23
CA GLU A 129 9.68 -8.82 0.38
C GLU A 129 9.34 -7.92 1.57
N GLU A 130 10.31 -7.63 2.44
CA GLU A 130 10.10 -6.76 3.61
C GLU A 130 9.83 -5.31 3.18
N GLU A 131 10.63 -4.79 2.25
CA GLU A 131 10.49 -3.39 1.81
C GLU A 131 9.17 -3.18 1.04
N ILE A 132 8.75 -4.13 0.20
CA ILE A 132 7.45 -4.06 -0.48
C ILE A 132 6.30 -4.22 0.51
N LEU A 133 6.43 -5.10 1.51
CA LEU A 133 5.42 -5.24 2.55
C LEU A 133 5.24 -3.94 3.35
N GLU A 134 6.33 -3.24 3.71
CA GLU A 134 6.26 -1.93 4.37
C GLU A 134 5.46 -0.92 3.52
N VAL A 135 5.70 -0.87 2.21
CA VAL A 135 4.99 0.03 1.29
C VAL A 135 3.51 -0.34 1.15
N LEU A 136 3.20 -1.62 1.02
CA LEU A 136 1.83 -2.13 0.92
C LEU A 136 1.03 -1.86 2.19
N LEU A 137 1.64 -2.03 3.36
CA LEU A 137 1.03 -1.73 4.67
C LEU A 137 0.67 -0.25 4.84
N CYS A 138 1.36 0.63 4.13
CA CYS A 138 1.07 2.07 4.09
C CYS A 138 0.17 2.45 2.90
N ALA A 139 -0.30 1.49 2.09
CA ALA A 139 -1.03 1.73 0.86
C ALA A 139 -0.35 2.78 -0.06
N PHE A 140 0.99 2.73 -0.12
CA PHE A 140 1.88 3.69 -0.81
C PHE A 140 1.90 5.13 -0.28
N ALA A 141 1.21 5.44 0.82
CA ALA A 141 1.30 6.76 1.43
C ALA A 141 2.68 7.00 2.06
N GLY A 142 3.34 8.10 1.66
CA GLY A 142 4.73 8.44 2.00
C GLY A 142 5.69 8.27 0.82
N PRO A 143 5.88 7.05 0.28
CA PRO A 143 6.76 6.85 -0.88
C PRO A 143 6.29 7.55 -2.16
N LEU A 144 4.99 7.57 -2.44
CA LEU A 144 4.40 8.26 -3.59
C LEU A 144 4.04 9.70 -3.25
N ALA A 145 3.99 10.55 -4.29
CA ALA A 145 3.41 11.88 -4.17
C ALA A 145 1.92 11.83 -3.80
N ALA A 146 1.46 12.75 -2.95
CA ALA A 146 0.09 12.75 -2.43
C ALA A 146 -1.01 12.68 -3.50
N ASP A 147 -0.85 13.38 -4.62
CA ASP A 147 -1.76 13.32 -5.77
C ASP A 147 -1.83 11.92 -6.38
N GLN A 148 -0.69 11.26 -6.51
CA GLN A 148 -0.60 9.89 -7.03
C GLN A 148 -1.18 8.86 -6.05
N VAL A 149 -1.00 9.07 -4.74
CA VAL A 149 -1.66 8.23 -3.71
C VAL A 149 -3.17 8.31 -3.83
N LEU A 150 -3.73 9.51 -3.99
CA LEU A 150 -5.17 9.69 -4.16
C LEU A 150 -5.68 9.02 -5.45
N VAL A 151 -4.94 9.13 -6.56
CA VAL A 151 -5.26 8.41 -7.81
C VAL A 151 -5.26 6.88 -7.62
N LEU A 152 -4.29 6.36 -6.87
CA LEU A 152 -4.25 4.94 -6.54
C LEU A 152 -5.46 4.50 -5.70
N TRP A 153 -5.84 5.32 -4.72
CA TRP A 153 -6.98 5.04 -3.85
C TRP A 153 -8.31 5.17 -4.58
N ASP A 154 -8.44 6.11 -5.51
CA ASP A 154 -9.59 6.20 -6.41
C ASP A 154 -9.73 4.93 -7.27
N ALA A 155 -8.62 4.39 -7.78
CA ALA A 155 -8.63 3.11 -8.50
C ALA A 155 -9.02 1.95 -7.58
N MET A 156 -8.49 1.90 -6.35
CA MET A 156 -8.85 0.89 -5.35
C MET A 156 -10.35 0.92 -5.03
N ILE A 157 -10.93 2.11 -4.86
CA ILE A 157 -12.37 2.31 -4.62
C ILE A 157 -13.16 1.92 -5.88
N GLY A 158 -12.73 2.38 -7.05
CA GLY A 158 -13.42 2.15 -8.32
C GLY A 158 -13.53 0.67 -8.70
N PHE A 159 -12.50 -0.14 -8.41
CA PHE A 159 -12.51 -1.59 -8.59
C PHE A 159 -12.99 -2.37 -7.36
N ASP A 160 -13.22 -1.69 -6.24
CA ASP A 160 -13.49 -2.29 -4.93
C ASP A 160 -12.48 -3.40 -4.54
N SER A 161 -11.20 -3.18 -4.85
CA SER A 161 -10.16 -4.19 -4.67
C SER A 161 -8.81 -3.59 -4.29
N THR A 162 -8.17 -4.19 -3.29
CA THR A 162 -6.81 -3.82 -2.84
C THR A 162 -5.72 -4.43 -3.72
N LEU A 163 -6.08 -5.30 -4.69
CA LEU A 163 -5.11 -5.90 -5.62
C LEU A 163 -4.42 -4.86 -6.51
N VAL A 164 -5.03 -3.69 -6.69
CA VAL A 164 -4.40 -2.56 -7.38
C VAL A 164 -3.07 -2.17 -6.71
N LEU A 165 -2.96 -2.33 -5.39
CA LEU A 165 -1.72 -2.10 -4.64
C LEU A 165 -0.62 -3.10 -5.06
N ALA A 166 -0.97 -4.38 -5.22
CA ALA A 166 -0.03 -5.40 -5.68
C ALA A 166 0.44 -5.12 -7.12
N LEU A 167 -0.49 -4.75 -8.01
CA LEU A 167 -0.16 -4.40 -9.39
C LEU A 167 0.78 -3.21 -9.48
N LEU A 168 0.55 -2.17 -8.66
CA LEU A 168 1.44 -1.03 -8.61
C LEU A 168 2.83 -1.43 -8.06
N ALA A 169 2.89 -2.26 -7.02
CA ALA A 169 4.16 -2.75 -6.47
C ALA A 169 4.99 -3.49 -7.52
N VAL A 170 4.36 -4.37 -8.31
CA VAL A 170 5.00 -5.02 -9.46
C VAL A 170 5.50 -3.97 -10.44
N GLY A 171 4.68 -2.99 -10.81
CA GLY A 171 5.04 -1.96 -11.76
C GLY A 171 6.22 -1.11 -11.31
N VAL A 172 6.32 -0.79 -10.01
CA VAL A 172 7.48 -0.10 -9.42
C VAL A 172 8.74 -0.94 -9.58
N VAL A 173 8.70 -2.24 -9.28
CA VAL A 173 9.85 -3.14 -9.45
C VAL A 173 10.26 -3.24 -10.92
N LEU A 174 9.30 -3.39 -11.84
CA LEU A 174 9.58 -3.54 -13.26
C LEU A 174 10.14 -2.26 -13.90
N THR A 175 9.58 -1.11 -13.55
CA THR A 175 10.05 0.19 -14.06
C THR A 175 11.48 0.49 -13.58
N ARG A 176 11.84 0.02 -12.38
CA ARG A 176 13.16 0.20 -11.76
C ARG A 176 14.12 -0.98 -11.94
N GLN A 177 13.78 -1.97 -12.78
CA GLN A 177 14.54 -3.22 -12.91
C GLN A 177 16.05 -3.01 -13.06
N ARG A 178 16.50 -2.04 -13.87
CA ARG A 178 17.94 -1.82 -14.13
C ARG A 178 18.71 -1.38 -12.88
N VAL A 179 18.07 -0.62 -12.00
CA VAL A 179 18.66 -0.17 -10.74
C VAL A 179 18.68 -1.33 -9.75
N LEU A 180 17.58 -2.09 -9.69
CA LEU A 180 17.42 -3.22 -8.78
C LEU A 180 18.36 -4.39 -9.10
N GLU A 181 18.67 -4.63 -10.38
CA GLU A 181 19.67 -5.62 -10.81
C GLU A 181 21.09 -5.31 -10.29
N GLN A 182 21.37 -4.05 -9.97
CA GLN A 182 22.67 -3.60 -9.46
C GLN A 182 22.71 -3.56 -7.93
N CYS A 183 21.58 -3.73 -7.26
CA CYS A 183 21.54 -3.74 -5.81
C CYS A 183 22.19 -5.02 -5.26
N GLU A 184 23.15 -4.86 -4.36
CA GLU A 184 23.84 -5.98 -3.68
C GLU A 184 23.45 -6.11 -2.20
N ASN A 185 22.84 -5.06 -1.64
CA ASN A 185 22.49 -5.01 -0.22
C ASN A 185 21.15 -4.32 0.03
N ARG A 186 20.59 -4.57 1.22
CA ARG A 186 19.28 -4.07 1.63
C ARG A 186 19.22 -2.53 1.62
N SER A 187 20.31 -1.86 1.96
CA SER A 187 20.35 -0.39 1.99
C SER A 187 20.17 0.22 0.60
N GLN A 188 20.84 -0.32 -0.42
CA GLN A 188 20.68 0.11 -1.81
C GLN A 188 19.27 -0.17 -2.32
N LEU A 189 18.72 -1.34 -1.99
CA LEU A 189 17.35 -1.71 -2.34
C LEU A 189 16.34 -0.74 -1.72
N LYS A 190 16.51 -0.43 -0.43
CA LYS A 190 15.67 0.50 0.31
C LYS A 190 15.73 1.90 -0.31
N GLU A 191 16.93 2.39 -0.63
CA GLU A 191 17.11 3.68 -1.30
C GLU A 191 16.39 3.71 -2.67
N ALA A 192 16.51 2.62 -3.44
CA ALA A 192 15.87 2.48 -4.74
C ALA A 192 14.33 2.43 -4.68
N LEU A 193 13.74 2.04 -3.54
CA LEU A 193 12.29 1.90 -3.35
C LEU A 193 11.65 2.97 -2.45
N GLN A 194 12.43 3.73 -1.68
CA GLN A 194 11.91 4.72 -0.73
C GLN A 194 11.31 5.95 -1.40
N ASN A 195 11.88 6.43 -2.50
CA ASN A 195 11.41 7.63 -3.19
C ASN A 195 10.79 7.27 -4.53
N LEU A 196 9.46 7.27 -4.56
CA LEU A 196 8.64 6.91 -5.72
C LEU A 196 7.85 8.11 -6.25
N ARG A 197 8.29 9.35 -5.98
CA ARG A 197 7.54 10.57 -6.37
C ARG A 197 7.44 10.81 -7.87
N ASP A 198 8.35 10.23 -8.63
CA ASP A 198 8.35 10.21 -10.09
C ASP A 198 7.36 9.19 -10.67
N VAL A 199 6.88 8.24 -9.86
CA VAL A 199 5.97 7.18 -10.32
C VAL A 199 4.59 7.75 -10.58
N GLN A 200 4.14 7.63 -11.82
CA GLN A 200 2.77 7.92 -12.22
C GLN A 200 1.93 6.64 -12.15
N VAL A 201 0.88 6.64 -11.32
CA VAL A 201 0.13 5.42 -10.98
C VAL A 201 -0.56 4.81 -12.19
N MET A 202 -1.37 5.60 -12.91
CA MET A 202 -2.16 5.07 -14.04
C MET A 202 -1.29 4.54 -15.20
N PRO A 203 -0.22 5.23 -15.64
CA PRO A 203 0.70 4.68 -16.62
C PRO A 203 1.38 3.39 -16.15
N THR A 204 1.77 3.31 -14.89
CA THR A 204 2.45 2.14 -14.32
C THR A 204 1.52 0.93 -14.25
N LEU A 205 0.27 1.12 -13.83
CA LEU A 205 -0.75 0.07 -13.84
C LEU A 205 -1.01 -0.45 -15.25
N LYS A 206 -1.19 0.46 -16.23
CA LYS A 206 -1.38 0.09 -17.64
C LYS A 206 -0.19 -0.67 -18.20
N PHE A 207 1.03 -0.28 -17.84
CA PHE A 207 2.24 -0.98 -18.25
C PHE A 207 2.25 -2.43 -17.75
N VAL A 208 1.96 -2.67 -16.47
CA VAL A 208 1.92 -4.04 -15.90
C VAL A 208 0.85 -4.89 -16.57
N LEU A 209 -0.35 -4.34 -16.75
CA LEU A 209 -1.45 -5.04 -17.43
C LEU A 209 -1.07 -5.42 -18.87
N GLY A 210 -0.44 -4.51 -19.61
CA GLY A 210 0.06 -4.81 -20.95
C GLY A 210 1.11 -5.92 -20.98
N GLN A 211 2.01 -5.99 -19.99
CA GLN A 211 2.96 -7.11 -19.88
C GLN A 211 2.26 -8.45 -19.65
N LEU A 212 1.18 -8.46 -18.85
CA LEU A 212 0.39 -9.67 -18.58
C LEU A 212 -0.40 -10.13 -19.82
N GLU A 213 -1.01 -9.20 -20.55
CA GLU A 213 -1.72 -9.50 -21.81
C GLU A 213 -0.79 -10.09 -22.87
N MET A 214 0.43 -9.55 -22.99
CA MET A 214 1.45 -10.12 -23.88
C MET A 214 1.78 -11.57 -23.51
N LEU A 215 1.82 -11.90 -22.23
CA LEU A 215 2.11 -13.25 -21.76
C LEU A 215 0.97 -14.22 -22.11
N ASP A 216 -0.29 -13.81 -21.92
CA ASP A 216 -1.46 -14.62 -22.28
C ASP A 216 -1.52 -14.88 -23.80
N SER A 217 -1.17 -13.88 -24.61
CA SER A 217 -1.07 -14.05 -26.07
C SER A 217 0.03 -15.03 -26.51
N SER A 218 1.13 -15.12 -25.75
CA SER A 218 2.22 -16.06 -26.04
C SER A 218 1.88 -17.50 -25.65
N VAL A 219 1.05 -17.69 -24.62
CA VAL A 219 0.58 -19.00 -24.16
C VAL A 219 -0.52 -19.55 -25.08
N ASN A 220 -1.33 -18.68 -25.68
CA ASN A 220 -2.41 -19.05 -26.61
C ASN A 220 -1.98 -19.08 -28.08
N ALA A 221 -0.69 -18.99 -28.40
CA ALA A 221 -0.21 -19.15 -29.76
C ALA A 221 -0.41 -20.61 -30.24
N PRO A 222 -1.13 -20.86 -31.35
CA PRO A 222 -1.32 -22.21 -31.86
C PRO A 222 0.04 -22.83 -32.23
N LEU A 223 0.28 -24.06 -31.76
CA LEU A 223 1.43 -24.87 -32.15
C LEU A 223 1.51 -24.89 -33.70
N PRO A 224 2.70 -24.67 -34.29
CA PRO A 224 2.83 -24.81 -35.73
C PRO A 224 2.50 -26.26 -36.10
N ASP A 225 1.47 -26.44 -36.91
CA ASP A 225 1.10 -27.73 -37.49
C ASP A 225 2.33 -28.32 -38.17
N SER A 226 2.91 -29.35 -37.54
CA SER A 226 4.00 -30.13 -38.10
C SER A 226 3.45 -30.96 -39.26
N THR A 227 3.62 -30.47 -40.48
CA THR A 227 3.52 -31.22 -41.73
C THR A 227 4.73 -32.13 -41.93
#